data_AF-A0A926EEH8-F1
#
_entry.id   AF-A0A926EEH8-F1
#
_cell.length_a   1.000
_cell.length_b   1.000
_cell.length_c   1.000
_cell.angle_alpha   90.00
_cell.angle_beta   90.00
_cell.angle_gamma   90.00
#
_symmetry.space_group_name_H-M   'P 1'
#
loop_
_entity.id
_entity.type
_entity.pdbx_description
1 polymer ?
#
loop_
_entity_poly.entity_id
_entity_poly.type
_entity_poly.pdbx_seq_one_letter_code
_entity_poly.pdbx_strand_id
1 'polypeptide(L)' 'MKEKLICPDCYNQEVEEINACGASNYFCNHCKKLISSVRVKEANAHKDHEVE' A
#
# COMPACT_ATOMS: atom_id res chain seq x y z
N MET A 1 -0.38 -9.68 -12.65
CA MET A 1 0.32 -10.17 -11.45
C MET A 1 0.24 -9.01 -10.45
N LYS A 2 -0.49 -9.11 -9.33
CA LYS A 2 -0.64 -7.95 -8.42
C LYS A 2 0.72 -7.60 -7.80
N GLU A 3 1.09 -6.33 -7.85
CA GLU A 3 2.31 -5.84 -7.21
C GLU A 3 2.19 -5.94 -5.68
N LYS A 4 3.20 -6.52 -5.05
CA LYS A 4 3.28 -6.64 -3.59
C LYS A 4 3.92 -5.37 -3.04
N LEU A 5 3.09 -4.51 -2.46
CA LEU A 5 3.54 -3.26 -1.85
C LEU A 5 4.05 -3.49 -0.43
N ILE A 6 5.09 -2.75 -0.07
CA ILE A 6 5.74 -2.87 1.23
C ILE A 6 5.32 -1.70 2.13
N CYS A 7 5.19 -1.99 3.42
CA CYS A 7 4.85 -1.01 4.43
C CYS A 7 6.00 0.01 4.60
N PRO A 8 5.74 1.32 4.47
CA PRO A 8 6.77 2.36 4.60
C PRO A 8 7.37 2.47 6.01
N ASP A 9 6.65 2.03 7.03
CA ASP A 9 7.10 2.08 8.43
C ASP A 9 7.85 0.80 8.84
N CYS A 10 7.41 -0.34 8.31
CA CYS A 10 7.90 -1.65 8.68
C CYS A 10 9.05 -2.12 7.73
N TYR A 11 9.22 -1.51 6.55
CA TYR A 11 10.25 -1.73 5.49
C TYR A 11 10.41 -3.13 4.89
N ASN A 12 10.02 -4.19 5.59
CA ASN A 12 10.14 -5.59 5.18
C ASN A 12 8.80 -6.35 5.25
N GLN A 13 7.71 -5.65 5.50
CA GLN A 13 6.38 -6.25 5.68
C GLN A 13 5.47 -5.83 4.55
N GLU A 14 4.83 -6.80 3.90
CA GLU A 14 3.83 -6.55 2.87
C GLU A 14 2.59 -5.89 3.48
N VAL A 15 2.02 -4.94 2.75
CA VAL A 15 0.70 -4.38 3.10
C VAL A 15 -0.40 -5.11 2.34
N GLU A 16 -1.54 -5.25 3.00
CA GLU A 16 -2.74 -5.80 2.38
C GLU A 16 -3.55 -4.66 1.75
N GLU A 17 -3.88 -4.79 0.47
CA GLU A 17 -4.79 -3.86 -0.20
C GLU A 17 -6.22 -4.11 0.26
N ILE A 18 -6.84 -3.07 0.82
CA ILE A 18 -8.23 -3.05 1.25
C ILE A 18 -8.97 -2.03 0.39
N ASN A 19 -9.93 -2.49 -0.40
CA ASN A 19 -10.80 -1.62 -1.16
C ASN A 19 -12.05 -1.30 -0.33
N ALA A 20 -12.24 -0.03 0.02
CA ALA A 20 -13.36 0.44 0.82
C ALA A 20 -13.97 1.70 0.19
N CYS A 21 -15.30 1.73 0.06
CA CYS A 21 -16.05 2.89 -0.45
C CYS A 21 -15.52 3.46 -1.79
N GLY A 22 -15.03 2.60 -2.69
CA GLY A 22 -14.50 3.00 -4.00
C GLY A 22 -13.04 3.49 -3.99
N ALA A 23 -12.36 3.47 -2.85
CA ALA A 23 -10.95 3.79 -2.75
C ALA A 23 -10.12 2.57 -2.33
N SER A 24 -8.89 2.49 -2.82
CA SER A 24 -7.89 1.52 -2.34
C SER A 24 -7.13 2.12 -1.16
N ASN A 25 -7.15 1.42 -0.03
CA ASN A 25 -6.35 1.67 1.15
C ASN A 25 -5.40 0.48 1.37
N TYR A 26 -4.40 0.66 2.23
CA TYR A 26 -3.48 -0.42 2.58
C TYR A 26 -3.47 -0.63 4.09
N PHE A 27 -3.46 -1.88 4.53
CA PHE A 27 -3.35 -2.22 5.95
C PHE A 27 -2.08 -3.01 6.20
N CYS A 28 -1.28 -2.55 7.16
CA CYS A 28 -0.13 -3.32 7.60
C CYS A 28 -0.54 -4.26 8.73
N ASN A 29 -0.48 -5.57 8.47
CA ASN A 29 -0.83 -6.59 9.46
C ASN A 29 0.13 -6.70 10.64
N HIS A 30 1.36 -6.20 10.51
CA HIS A 30 2.35 -6.14 11.59
C HIS A 30 2.19 -4.87 12.43
N CYS A 31 2.19 -3.72 11.76
CA CYS A 31 2.03 -2.42 12.38
C CYS A 31 0.55 -2.20 12.91
N LYS A 32 -0.41 -3.06 12.51
CA LYS A 32 -1.86 -3.04 12.84
C LYS A 32 -2.54 -1.70 12.56
N LYS A 33 -2.19 -1.08 11.43
CA LYS A 33 -2.62 0.28 11.06
C LYS A 33 -3.01 0.36 9.58
N LEU A 34 -4.01 1.21 9.33
CA LEU A 34 -4.36 1.69 7.99
C LEU A 34 -3.33 2.72 7.52
N ILE A 35 -2.86 2.55 6.30
CA ILE A 35 -1.90 3.41 5.61
C ILE A 35 -2.57 3.92 4.33
N SER A 36 -2.46 5.22 4.08
CA SER A 36 -3.00 5.84 2.88
C SER A 36 -2.30 5.30 1.62
N SER A 37 -3.06 5.16 0.53
CA SER A 37 -2.54 4.69 -0.75
C SER A 37 -1.44 5.57 -1.30
N VAL A 38 -1.54 6.89 -1.15
CA VAL A 38 -0.48 7.83 -1.57
C VAL A 38 0.84 7.51 -0.87
N ARG A 39 0.82 7.35 0.47
CA ARG A 39 2.03 7.10 1.26
C ARG A 39 2.68 5.76 0.95
N VAL A 40 1.87 4.72 0.71
CA VAL A 40 2.39 3.42 0.27
C VAL A 40 2.97 3.55 -1.14
N LYS A 41 2.23 4.17 -2.07
CA LYS A 41 2.70 4.37 -3.44
C LYS A 41 3.99 5.17 -3.48
N GLU A 42 4.11 6.32 -2.82
CA GLU A 42 5.35 7.12 -2.77
C GLU A 42 6.56 6.31 -2.25
N ALA A 43 6.37 5.51 -1.20
CA ALA A 43 7.43 4.65 -0.67
C ALA A 43 7.78 3.48 -1.59
N ASN A 44 6.89 3.11 -2.51
CA ASN A 44 7.07 2.03 -3.48
C ASN A 44 7.17 2.56 -4.93
N ALA A 45 7.25 3.89 -5.14
CA ALA A 45 6.99 4.62 -6.40
C ALA A 45 8.02 4.38 -7.51
N HIS A 46 9.01 3.52 -7.26
CA HIS A 46 9.85 3.01 -8.33
C HIS A 46 9.10 2.01 -9.24
N LYS A 47 7.83 1.71 -8.95
CA LYS A 47 6.95 0.91 -9.79
C LYS A 47 5.52 1.47 -9.76
N ASP A 48 4.93 1.49 -10.94
CA ASP A 48 3.54 1.77 -11.26
C ASP A 48 3.10 3.23 -11.43
N HIS A 49 3.25 3.63 -12.69
CA HIS A 49 2.51 4.63 -13.44
C HIS A 49 1.05 4.16 -13.65
N GLU A 50 0.10 5.11 -13.54
CA GLU A 50 -1.28 5.10 -14.05
C GLU A 50 -2.38 4.36 -13.27
N VAL A 51 -3.33 5.14 -12.77
CA VAL A 51 -4.75 4.89 -13.03
C VAL A 51 -5.55 6.20 -12.95
N GLU A 52 -6.18 6.50 -14.10
CA GLU A 52 -7.43 7.25 -14.34
C GLU A 52 -7.46 8.79 -14.25
#